data_AF-A0A960T8J6-F1
#
_entry.id   AF-A0A960T8J6-F1
#
_cell.length_a   1.000
_cell.length_b   1.000
_cell.length_c   1.000
_cell.angle_alpha   90.00
_cell.angle_beta   90.00
_cell.angle_gamma   90.00
#
_symmetry.space_group_name_H-M   'P 1'
#
loop_
_entity.id
_entity.type
_entity.pdbx_description
1 polymer ?
#
loop_
_entity_poly.entity_id
_entity_poly.type
_entity_poly.pdbx_seq_one_letter_code
_entity_poly.pdbx_strand_id
1 'polypeptide(L)'
;MSQRVQESGKPGSMNIQEELEATLRIVAPSWPLQSVAAVNPFWYLRDRSFFDVVTELSPVLHASLFMPLQYYLEEFSTGNITERSLESVLKEQKAVWPEAPENLDDLLQLSRGSDALIRRYPSVAEQLQANQYWHRSVVHDLGKMAAAYMDEQQALAPFPFQDLDFWSAFGKIMEYDRAMEAYGALGFREYIRPLLELSNVDAIEKALSDMGLVSSDGQSMYLQRLLASVLGWATQFRFLEWQAGLGYPVSRKTSLLDLLAVRITYDYGLFHFALESDFAPAMSFWQTTYNEVGRAERSVHGYRLHYIWQSAQERSFQKRVFSRFRYEDDSPPRYQMAFCIDVRSEVIRRRLEAEIPELATIGFAGFFGLPMAYARDAEKSPSARLPVLLSPGFLVKETTGPGRPGRKSVNSSVMLSYFRNLRKAPIASFLFVELFGLLSVENVIRQTFHSLMRKFRGLRLPQRFDDGSGGPDHTSMTHPSGQPMTAEEKSE
;
A
#
# COMPACT_ATOMS: atom_id res chain seq x y z
N MET A 1 22.98 20.82 -38.01
CA MET A 1 22.42 22.18 -38.16
C MET A 1 21.13 22.21 -37.34
N SER A 2 20.95 22.94 -36.25
CA SER A 2 21.51 24.23 -35.85
C SER A 2 21.88 24.20 -34.35
N GLN A 3 22.82 25.08 -33.99
CA GLN A 3 23.51 25.17 -32.70
C GLN A 3 22.56 25.54 -31.54
N ARG A 4 22.72 24.84 -30.40
CA ARG A 4 22.27 25.32 -29.09
C ARG A 4 23.20 26.46 -28.66
N VAL A 5 22.64 27.66 -28.52
CA VAL A 5 23.26 28.75 -27.78
C VAL A 5 23.15 28.40 -26.29
N GLN A 6 24.30 28.20 -25.65
CA GLN A 6 24.42 28.14 -24.19
C GLN A 6 24.30 29.56 -23.65
N GLU A 7 23.16 29.88 -23.05
CA GLU A 7 23.09 30.98 -22.08
C GLU A 7 23.45 30.41 -20.70
N SER A 8 24.52 30.95 -20.12
CA SER A 8 25.00 30.64 -18.79
C SER A 8 24.05 31.22 -17.73
N GLY A 9 23.08 30.42 -17.30
CA GLY A 9 22.25 30.68 -16.13
C GLY A 9 23.00 30.41 -14.82
N LYS A 10 22.78 31.27 -13.83
CA LYS A 10 23.18 31.11 -12.41
C LYS A 10 22.72 29.74 -11.85
N PRO A 11 23.29 29.23 -10.74
CA PRO A 11 22.86 27.97 -10.14
C PRO A 11 21.38 28.08 -9.78
N GLY A 12 20.54 27.31 -10.47
CA GLY A 12 19.09 27.49 -10.51
C GLY A 12 18.42 27.07 -9.21
N SER A 13 17.57 27.95 -8.68
CA SER A 13 16.47 27.58 -7.81
C SER A 13 15.59 26.57 -8.55
N MET A 14 15.40 25.36 -8.02
CA MET A 14 14.40 24.44 -8.55
C MET A 14 13.03 25.12 -8.54
N ASN A 15 12.19 24.78 -9.51
CA ASN A 15 10.80 25.21 -9.51
C ASN A 15 10.10 24.54 -8.31
N ILE A 16 9.31 25.28 -7.53
CA ILE A 16 8.54 24.75 -6.38
C ILE A 16 7.72 23.50 -6.75
N GLN A 17 7.23 23.44 -7.99
CA GLN A 17 6.51 22.29 -8.50
C GLN A 17 7.39 21.04 -8.62
N GLU A 18 8.66 21.19 -8.99
CA GLU A 18 9.63 20.09 -9.02
C GLU A 18 9.97 19.60 -7.61
N GLU A 19 10.08 20.52 -6.64
CA GLU A 19 10.30 20.19 -5.24
C GLU A 19 9.11 19.41 -4.65
N LEU A 20 7.89 19.87 -4.91
CA LEU A 20 6.67 19.16 -4.51
C LEU A 20 6.59 17.78 -5.15
N GLU A 21 6.83 17.65 -6.45
CA GLU A 21 6.84 16.34 -7.13
C GLU A 21 7.89 15.39 -6.53
N ALA A 22 9.05 15.91 -6.12
CA ALA A 22 10.07 15.12 -5.42
C ALA A 22 9.56 14.63 -4.05
N THR A 23 8.91 15.49 -3.27
CA THR A 23 8.27 15.14 -1.99
C THR A 23 7.22 14.03 -2.17
N LEU A 24 6.41 14.08 -3.22
CA LEU A 24 5.34 13.12 -3.47
C LEU A 24 5.85 11.68 -3.76
N ARG A 25 7.16 11.49 -4.03
CA ARG A 25 7.75 10.18 -4.34
C ARG A 25 7.73 9.18 -3.18
N ILE A 26 7.49 9.63 -1.94
CA ILE A 26 7.33 8.73 -0.79
C ILE A 26 6.12 7.79 -0.93
N VAL A 27 5.12 8.15 -1.76
CA VAL A 27 3.86 7.41 -1.88
C VAL A 27 3.85 6.58 -3.17
N ALA A 28 3.95 5.26 -3.02
CA ALA A 28 3.68 4.31 -4.10
C ALA A 28 2.16 4.04 -4.27
N PRO A 29 1.67 3.74 -5.48
CA PRO A 29 0.27 3.34 -5.67
C PRO A 29 -0.02 2.01 -4.98
N SER A 30 -1.23 1.86 -4.44
CA SER A 30 -1.73 0.59 -3.92
C SER A 30 -3.02 0.21 -4.65
N TRP A 31 -3.09 -1.04 -5.10
CA TRP A 31 -4.25 -1.52 -5.84
C TRP A 31 -5.38 -1.94 -4.91
N PRO A 32 -6.65 -1.69 -5.28
CA PRO A 32 -7.78 -2.05 -4.45
C PRO A 32 -7.97 -3.57 -4.43
N LEU A 33 -8.76 -4.06 -3.46
CA LEU A 33 -8.96 -5.49 -3.21
C LEU A 33 -9.46 -6.29 -4.42
N GLN A 34 -10.16 -5.65 -5.36
CA GLN A 34 -10.65 -6.31 -6.58
C GLN A 34 -9.51 -6.64 -7.57
N SER A 35 -8.35 -5.99 -7.44
CA SER A 35 -7.22 -6.10 -8.37
C SER A 35 -5.87 -6.01 -7.65
N VAL A 36 -5.75 -6.63 -6.47
CA VAL A 36 -4.54 -6.54 -5.63
C VAL A 36 -3.29 -6.88 -6.42
N ALA A 37 -2.31 -5.99 -6.37
CA ALA A 37 -0.98 -6.19 -6.89
C ALA A 37 0.03 -5.86 -5.79
N ALA A 38 1.07 -6.69 -5.67
CA ALA A 38 2.20 -6.38 -4.80
C ALA A 38 3.06 -5.29 -5.46
N VAL A 39 3.33 -4.22 -4.72
CA VAL A 39 4.07 -3.05 -5.21
C VAL A 39 5.20 -2.79 -4.23
N ASN A 40 6.39 -2.50 -4.73
CA ASN A 40 7.48 -2.03 -3.89
C ASN A 40 7.06 -0.68 -3.26
N PRO A 41 6.95 -0.56 -1.92
CA PRO A 41 6.57 0.70 -1.26
C PRO A 41 7.51 1.87 -1.59
N PHE A 42 8.76 1.56 -1.98
CA PHE A 42 9.78 2.53 -2.36
C PHE A 42 9.95 2.65 -3.89
N TRP A 43 8.89 2.37 -4.67
CA TRP A 43 8.92 2.30 -6.14
C TRP A 43 9.58 3.52 -6.81
N TYR A 44 9.32 4.72 -6.30
CA TYR A 44 9.85 5.99 -6.81
C TYR A 44 11.19 6.41 -6.20
N LEU A 45 11.78 5.56 -5.35
CA LEU A 45 13.08 5.77 -4.70
C LEU A 45 14.08 4.66 -5.06
N ARG A 46 13.76 3.84 -6.08
CA ARG A 46 14.55 2.67 -6.51
C ARG A 46 15.92 3.01 -7.09
N ASP A 47 16.10 4.26 -7.47
CA ASP A 47 17.31 4.87 -8.01
C ASP A 47 18.26 5.36 -6.90
N ARG A 48 17.86 5.26 -5.63
CA ARG A 48 18.65 5.64 -4.45
C ARG A 48 19.14 4.41 -3.69
N SER A 49 20.18 4.59 -2.87
CA SER A 49 20.67 3.52 -2.00
C SER A 49 19.65 3.21 -0.90
N PHE A 50 19.55 1.93 -0.51
CA PHE A 50 18.65 1.51 0.56
C PHE A 50 18.94 2.24 1.88
N PHE A 51 20.22 2.41 2.22
CA PHE A 51 20.63 3.12 3.43
C PHE A 51 20.15 4.58 3.46
N ASP A 52 20.31 5.32 2.36
CA ASP A 52 19.87 6.71 2.28
C ASP A 52 18.35 6.82 2.39
N VAL A 53 17.62 5.92 1.71
CA VAL A 53 16.16 5.90 1.78
C VAL A 53 15.68 5.60 3.19
N VAL A 54 16.26 4.61 3.86
CA VAL A 54 15.84 4.25 5.23
C VAL A 54 16.14 5.35 6.23
N THR A 55 17.32 5.96 6.15
CA THR A 55 17.74 7.01 7.09
C THR A 55 16.90 8.29 6.92
N GLU A 56 16.49 8.62 5.70
CA GLU A 56 15.62 9.76 5.40
C GLU A 56 14.16 9.49 5.79
N LEU A 57 13.64 8.30 5.51
CA LEU A 57 12.22 7.99 5.72
C LEU A 57 11.88 7.57 7.14
N SER A 58 12.80 6.96 7.91
CA SER A 58 12.49 6.52 9.28
C SER A 58 11.99 7.66 10.19
N PRO A 59 12.59 8.87 10.16
CA PRO A 59 12.10 10.02 10.91
C PRO A 59 10.74 10.55 10.47
N VAL A 60 10.36 10.32 9.21
CA VAL A 60 9.09 10.72 8.60
C VAL A 60 7.99 9.70 8.90
N LEU A 61 8.30 8.41 8.79
CA LEU A 61 7.40 7.29 9.06
C LEU A 61 7.24 7.00 10.56
N HIS A 62 8.10 7.58 11.40
CA HIS A 62 8.19 7.35 12.84
C HIS A 62 8.44 5.86 13.18
N ALA A 63 9.04 5.12 12.24
CA ALA A 63 9.28 3.69 12.33
C ALA A 63 10.65 3.34 11.72
N SER A 64 11.34 2.38 12.33
CA SER A 64 12.59 1.86 11.79
C SER A 64 12.25 0.96 10.61
N LEU A 65 12.97 1.11 9.50
CA LEU A 65 12.86 0.20 8.36
C LEU A 65 13.90 -0.94 8.43
N PHE A 66 14.69 -0.99 9.50
CA PHE A 66 15.51 -2.14 9.87
C PHE A 66 14.89 -2.92 11.02
N MET A 67 15.15 -4.22 11.06
CA MET A 67 14.91 -5.03 12.25
C MET A 67 15.79 -4.54 13.43
N PRO A 68 15.35 -4.71 14.69
CA PRO A 68 16.17 -4.44 15.86
C PRO A 68 17.52 -5.17 15.82
N LEU A 69 18.59 -4.61 16.39
CA LEU A 69 19.91 -5.28 16.40
C LEU A 69 19.88 -6.67 17.06
N GLN A 70 19.04 -6.84 18.07
CA GLN A 70 18.83 -8.11 18.76
C GLN A 70 18.37 -9.23 17.79
N TYR A 71 17.51 -8.91 16.82
CA TYR A 71 17.09 -9.86 15.80
C TYR A 71 18.27 -10.37 14.96
N TYR A 72 19.17 -9.48 14.54
CA TYR A 72 20.34 -9.89 13.76
C TYR A 72 21.35 -10.69 14.58
N LEU A 73 21.52 -10.35 15.87
CA LEU A 73 22.36 -11.13 16.79
C LEU A 73 21.83 -12.56 16.94
N GLU A 74 20.50 -12.73 17.03
CA GLU A 74 19.85 -14.05 17.07
C GLU A 74 20.03 -14.82 15.75
N GLU A 75 19.80 -14.16 14.61
CA GLU A 75 20.05 -14.73 13.27
C GLU A 75 21.52 -15.12 13.05
N PHE A 76 22.46 -14.40 13.66
CA PHE A 76 23.87 -14.77 13.65
C PHE A 76 24.13 -16.01 14.50
N SER A 77 23.59 -16.05 15.72
CA SER A 77 23.74 -17.21 16.63
C SER A 77 23.17 -18.51 16.05
N THR A 78 22.13 -18.42 15.23
CA THR A 78 21.50 -19.57 14.55
C THR A 78 22.21 -19.96 13.25
N GLY A 79 23.22 -19.20 12.83
CA GLY A 79 23.98 -19.43 11.60
C GLY A 79 23.28 -18.98 10.32
N ASN A 80 22.17 -18.24 10.43
CA ASN A 80 21.51 -17.61 9.29
C ASN A 80 22.37 -16.46 8.74
N ILE A 81 23.04 -15.70 9.60
CA ILE A 81 24.09 -14.76 9.23
C ILE A 81 25.45 -15.41 9.45
N THR A 82 26.34 -15.31 8.46
CA THR A 82 27.67 -15.95 8.49
C THR A 82 28.76 -14.93 8.80
N GLU A 83 29.75 -15.34 9.62
CA GLU A 83 30.94 -14.54 9.95
C GLU A 83 31.64 -14.02 8.69
N ARG A 84 31.90 -14.89 7.72
CA ARG A 84 32.51 -14.53 6.43
C ARG A 84 31.73 -13.44 5.67
N SER A 85 30.42 -13.34 5.85
CA SER A 85 29.63 -12.29 5.22
C SER A 85 29.69 -10.99 6.01
N LEU A 86 29.72 -11.04 7.34
CA LEU A 86 29.95 -9.86 8.20
C LEU A 86 31.33 -9.24 7.95
N GLU A 87 32.40 -10.04 7.95
CA GLU A 87 33.76 -9.55 7.66
C GLU A 87 33.84 -8.88 6.29
N SER A 88 33.19 -9.48 5.30
CA SER A 88 33.15 -8.96 3.93
C SER A 88 32.42 -7.62 3.86
N VAL A 89 31.29 -7.47 4.55
CA VAL A 89 30.52 -6.22 4.61
C VAL A 89 31.27 -5.16 5.41
N LEU A 90 31.86 -5.51 6.56
CA LEU A 90 32.67 -4.61 7.38
C LEU A 90 33.82 -4.02 6.57
N LYS A 91 34.54 -4.86 5.81
CA LYS A 91 35.63 -4.40 4.93
C LYS A 91 35.15 -3.36 3.90
N GLU A 92 33.96 -3.55 3.32
CA GLU A 92 33.38 -2.58 2.38
C GLU A 92 32.96 -1.29 3.09
N GLN A 93 32.34 -1.40 4.27
CA GLN A 93 31.84 -0.25 5.02
C GLN A 93 32.96 0.62 5.58
N LYS A 94 34.13 0.06 5.94
CA LYS A 94 35.30 0.84 6.36
C LYS A 94 35.79 1.86 5.33
N ALA A 95 35.52 1.64 4.04
CA ALA A 95 35.87 2.61 3.00
C ALA A 95 34.99 3.87 2.99
N VAL A 96 33.78 3.79 3.56
CA VAL A 96 32.76 4.85 3.55
C VAL A 96 32.44 5.36 4.96
N TRP A 97 32.79 4.59 5.98
CA TRP A 97 32.58 4.89 7.39
C TRP A 97 33.88 4.64 8.16
N PRO A 98 34.70 5.68 8.37
CA PRO A 98 35.98 5.56 9.08
C PRO A 98 35.85 5.05 10.51
N GLU A 99 34.75 5.38 11.19
CA GLU A 99 34.43 4.96 12.56
C GLU A 99 33.68 3.61 12.62
N ALA A 100 33.69 2.83 11.53
CA ALA A 100 33.09 1.51 11.52
C ALA A 100 33.82 0.56 12.48
N PRO A 101 33.12 -0.47 13.02
CA PRO A 101 33.73 -1.43 13.93
C PRO A 101 34.99 -2.07 13.33
N GLU A 102 36.02 -2.21 14.15
CA GLU A 102 37.33 -2.64 13.66
C GLU A 102 37.36 -4.11 13.24
N ASN A 103 36.58 -4.94 13.92
CA ASN A 103 36.48 -6.37 13.68
C ASN A 103 35.09 -6.89 14.09
N LEU A 104 34.90 -8.21 13.95
CA LEU A 104 33.63 -8.84 14.28
C LEU A 104 33.30 -8.73 15.78
N ASP A 105 34.28 -8.88 16.68
CA ASP A 105 34.05 -8.79 18.13
C ASP A 105 33.57 -7.39 18.53
N ASP A 106 34.18 -6.35 17.96
CA ASP A 106 33.76 -4.96 18.15
C ASP A 106 32.32 -4.73 17.63
N LEU A 107 32.01 -5.23 16.43
CA LEU A 107 30.65 -5.17 15.89
C LEU A 107 29.63 -5.84 16.83
N LEU A 108 29.94 -7.04 17.33
CA LEU A 108 29.08 -7.78 18.26
C LEU A 108 28.90 -7.02 19.58
N GLN A 109 29.97 -6.44 20.12
CA GLN A 109 29.93 -5.66 21.35
C GLN A 109 29.08 -4.41 21.19
N LEU A 110 29.33 -3.62 20.14
CA LEU A 110 28.59 -2.39 19.85
C LEU A 110 27.12 -2.65 19.54
N SER A 111 26.77 -3.83 19.02
CA SER A 111 25.39 -4.16 18.67
C SER A 111 24.51 -4.55 19.86
N ARG A 112 25.10 -4.92 21.00
CA ARG A 112 24.36 -5.37 22.19
C ARG A 112 23.77 -4.17 22.93
N GLY A 113 22.45 -4.05 22.91
CA GLY A 113 21.71 -3.02 23.66
C GLY A 113 21.75 -1.61 23.03
N SER A 114 22.26 -1.47 21.80
CA SER A 114 22.49 -0.18 21.13
C SER A 114 21.53 0.07 19.97
N ASP A 115 20.24 -0.21 20.14
CA ASP A 115 19.28 0.00 19.07
C ASP A 115 19.13 1.48 18.70
N ALA A 116 18.85 1.77 17.44
CA ALA A 116 18.79 3.12 16.93
C ALA A 116 17.58 3.86 17.50
N LEU A 117 17.82 5.00 18.17
CA LEU A 117 16.74 5.90 18.54
C LEU A 117 16.26 6.66 17.32
N ILE A 118 14.97 6.50 17.00
CA ILE A 118 14.34 7.17 15.88
C ILE A 118 14.04 8.62 16.29
N ARG A 119 14.76 9.57 15.69
CA ARG A 119 14.35 10.99 15.76
C ARG A 119 13.01 11.12 15.05
N ARG A 120 12.01 11.70 15.71
CA ARG A 120 10.67 11.91 15.14
C ARG A 120 10.48 13.36 14.74
N TYR A 121 9.92 13.57 13.55
CA TYR A 121 9.48 14.89 13.09
C TYR A 121 7.96 14.88 13.03
N PRO A 122 7.25 15.42 14.04
CA PRO A 122 5.80 15.36 14.10
C PRO A 122 5.14 16.39 13.17
N SER A 123 3.90 16.11 12.78
CA SER A 123 3.02 17.14 12.21
C SER A 123 2.59 18.15 13.29
N VAL A 124 2.00 19.30 12.93
CA VAL A 124 1.45 20.26 13.91
C VAL A 124 0.43 19.55 14.79
N ALA A 125 -0.51 18.81 14.18
CA ALA A 125 -1.53 18.05 14.90
C ALA A 125 -0.96 16.99 15.88
N GLU A 126 0.23 16.46 15.63
CA GLU A 126 0.93 15.53 16.55
C GLU A 126 1.66 16.26 17.66
N GLN A 127 2.22 17.43 17.37
CA GLN A 127 2.99 18.22 18.32
C GLN A 127 2.11 18.81 19.43
N LEU A 128 0.89 19.23 19.11
CA LEU A 128 0.04 20.00 20.03
C LEU A 128 -0.24 19.28 21.35
N GLN A 129 -0.42 17.96 21.32
CA GLN A 129 -0.76 17.19 22.51
C GLN A 129 -0.14 15.80 22.48
N ALA A 130 0.46 15.40 23.60
CA ALA A 130 1.15 14.11 23.75
C ALA A 130 0.24 12.89 23.50
N ASN A 131 -1.07 13.01 23.79
CA ASN A 131 -2.05 11.95 23.54
C ASN A 131 -2.53 11.88 22.06
N GLN A 132 -1.95 12.70 21.18
CA GLN A 132 -2.26 12.78 19.75
C GLN A 132 -3.76 12.94 19.44
N TYR A 133 -4.49 13.67 20.29
CA TYR A 133 -5.92 13.92 20.07
C TYR A 133 -6.18 14.67 18.76
N TRP A 134 -5.43 15.74 18.49
CA TRP A 134 -5.58 16.53 17.26
C TRP A 134 -5.24 15.72 16.01
N HIS A 135 -4.14 14.97 16.03
CA HIS A 135 -3.80 14.05 14.95
C HIS A 135 -4.95 13.07 14.63
N ARG A 136 -5.51 12.41 15.66
CA ARG A 136 -6.64 11.49 15.47
C ARG A 136 -7.88 12.19 14.92
N SER A 137 -8.15 13.42 15.37
CA SER A 137 -9.27 14.23 14.90
C SER A 137 -9.13 14.59 13.42
N VAL A 138 -7.94 15.03 13.00
CA VAL A 138 -7.63 15.33 11.59
C VAL A 138 -7.73 14.09 10.72
N VAL A 139 -7.09 12.98 11.10
CA VAL A 139 -7.13 11.72 10.32
C VAL A 139 -8.57 11.19 10.21
N HIS A 140 -9.36 11.29 11.29
CA HIS A 140 -10.75 10.88 11.28
C HIS A 140 -11.59 11.74 10.34
N ASP A 141 -11.44 13.06 10.40
CA ASP A 141 -12.23 13.99 9.61
C ASP A 141 -11.90 13.92 8.11
N LEU A 142 -10.61 14.03 7.78
CA LEU A 142 -10.10 13.85 6.42
C LEU A 142 -10.50 12.47 5.89
N GLY A 143 -10.39 11.42 6.72
CA GLY A 143 -10.75 10.06 6.34
C GLY A 143 -12.23 9.89 6.01
N LYS A 144 -13.14 10.55 6.75
CA LYS A 144 -14.57 10.58 6.40
C LYS A 144 -14.79 11.24 5.05
N MET A 145 -14.17 12.39 4.82
CA MET A 145 -14.34 13.12 3.58
C MET A 145 -13.77 12.34 2.39
N ALA A 146 -12.56 11.79 2.52
CA ALA A 146 -11.94 10.97 1.48
C ALA A 146 -12.79 9.73 1.17
N ALA A 147 -13.33 9.06 2.20
CA ALA A 147 -14.23 7.92 2.02
C ALA A 147 -15.52 8.31 1.28
N ALA A 148 -16.12 9.45 1.62
CA ALA A 148 -17.33 9.93 0.96
C ALA A 148 -17.04 10.34 -0.49
N TYR A 149 -15.98 11.10 -0.74
CA TYR A 149 -15.56 11.53 -2.08
C TYR A 149 -15.27 10.34 -3.01
N MET A 150 -14.57 9.33 -2.50
CA MET A 150 -14.18 8.12 -3.24
C MET A 150 -15.31 7.09 -3.39
N ASP A 151 -16.45 7.26 -2.71
CA ASP A 151 -17.52 6.28 -2.81
C ASP A 151 -18.18 6.30 -4.19
N GLU A 152 -18.17 5.15 -4.86
CA GLU A 152 -18.78 5.01 -6.18
C GLU A 152 -20.23 4.54 -6.10
N GLN A 153 -20.59 3.67 -5.14
CA GLN A 153 -21.87 2.91 -5.17
C GLN A 153 -22.37 2.40 -3.81
N GLN A 154 -21.69 2.69 -2.69
CA GLN A 154 -22.10 2.16 -1.39
C GLN A 154 -23.15 3.05 -0.73
N ALA A 155 -22.91 4.36 -0.70
CA ALA A 155 -23.75 5.37 -0.09
C ALA A 155 -25.07 5.54 -0.85
N LEU A 156 -26.10 5.92 -0.09
CA LEU A 156 -27.43 6.21 -0.62
C LEU A 156 -27.50 7.56 -1.33
N ALA A 157 -26.77 8.54 -0.80
CA ALA A 157 -26.62 9.85 -1.38
C ALA A 157 -25.19 9.99 -1.90
N PRO A 158 -25.00 10.45 -3.16
CA PRO A 158 -23.66 10.72 -3.67
C PRO A 158 -23.01 11.87 -2.91
N PHE A 159 -21.69 11.88 -2.88
CA PHE A 159 -20.93 13.00 -2.33
C PHE A 159 -21.23 14.29 -3.11
N PRO A 160 -21.60 15.39 -2.44
CA PRO A 160 -21.76 16.68 -3.10
C PRO A 160 -20.45 17.09 -3.78
N PHE A 161 -20.51 17.64 -4.99
CA PHE A 161 -19.31 18.10 -5.72
C PHE A 161 -18.35 17.00 -6.21
N GLN A 162 -18.83 15.77 -6.39
CA GLN A 162 -18.05 14.64 -6.96
C GLN A 162 -17.42 14.92 -8.35
N ASP A 163 -17.92 15.93 -9.07
CA ASP A 163 -17.41 16.33 -10.39
C ASP A 163 -16.17 17.24 -10.30
N LEU A 164 -15.83 17.74 -9.11
CA LEU A 164 -14.64 18.53 -8.84
C LEU A 164 -13.45 17.65 -8.45
N ASP A 165 -12.23 18.18 -8.59
CA ASP A 165 -11.05 17.61 -7.93
C ASP A 165 -11.18 17.70 -6.40
N PHE A 166 -10.36 16.93 -5.67
CA PHE A 166 -10.51 16.80 -4.22
C PHE A 166 -10.24 18.10 -3.45
N TRP A 167 -9.33 18.96 -3.95
CA TRP A 167 -9.02 20.26 -3.34
C TRP A 167 -10.20 21.23 -3.48
N SER A 168 -10.73 21.36 -4.70
CA SER A 168 -11.88 22.19 -5.01
C SER A 168 -13.14 21.71 -4.25
N ALA A 169 -13.33 20.39 -4.16
CA ALA A 169 -14.41 19.80 -3.38
C ALA A 169 -14.27 20.08 -1.87
N PHE A 170 -13.04 20.02 -1.32
CA PHE A 170 -12.76 20.37 0.08
C PHE A 170 -13.14 21.81 0.37
N GLY A 171 -12.72 22.76 -0.48
CA GLY A 171 -13.09 24.17 -0.32
C GLY A 171 -14.61 24.38 -0.24
N LYS A 172 -15.39 23.67 -1.06
CA LYS A 172 -16.86 23.72 -1.04
C LYS A 172 -17.49 23.09 0.20
N ILE A 173 -16.92 22.01 0.71
CA ILE A 173 -17.41 21.37 1.94
C ILE A 173 -17.12 22.25 3.17
N MET A 174 -15.97 22.91 3.22
CA MET A 174 -15.58 23.79 4.34
C MET A 174 -16.50 24.99 4.53
N GLU A 175 -17.30 25.39 3.54
CA GLU A 175 -18.37 26.39 3.71
C GLU A 175 -19.41 25.96 4.77
N TYR A 176 -19.61 24.64 4.92
CA TYR A 176 -20.66 24.06 5.77
C TYR A 176 -20.12 23.23 6.94
N ASP A 177 -19.01 22.53 6.74
CA ASP A 177 -18.43 21.64 7.75
C ASP A 177 -18.02 22.43 8.99
N ARG A 178 -18.25 21.87 10.18
CA ARG A 178 -17.85 22.45 11.47
C ARG A 178 -17.19 21.42 12.37
N ALA A 179 -16.72 20.31 11.81
CA ALA A 179 -16.21 19.18 12.58
C ALA A 179 -15.00 19.59 13.45
N MET A 180 -14.06 20.36 12.89
CA MET A 180 -12.88 20.82 13.64
C MET A 180 -13.23 21.77 14.77
N GLU A 181 -14.15 22.71 14.58
CA GLU A 181 -14.66 23.54 15.69
C GLU A 181 -15.40 22.69 16.73
N ALA A 182 -16.15 21.66 16.30
CA ALA A 182 -16.83 20.73 17.20
C ALA A 182 -15.86 19.86 18.01
N TYR A 183 -14.68 19.53 17.46
CA TYR A 183 -13.59 18.89 18.21
C TYR A 183 -12.86 19.84 19.16
N GLY A 184 -13.13 21.15 19.08
CA GLY A 184 -12.63 22.18 19.98
C GLY A 184 -11.68 23.22 19.36
N ALA A 185 -11.35 23.11 18.07
CA ALA A 185 -10.49 24.08 17.38
C ALA A 185 -11.33 25.30 16.96
N LEU A 186 -11.76 26.10 17.94
CA LEU A 186 -12.60 27.27 17.68
C LEU A 186 -11.92 28.22 16.69
N GLY A 187 -12.68 28.75 15.74
CA GLY A 187 -12.15 29.66 14.71
C GLY A 187 -11.47 28.97 13.52
N PHE A 188 -11.36 27.63 13.52
CA PHE A 188 -10.65 26.87 12.48
C PHE A 188 -10.94 27.30 11.05
N ARG A 189 -12.22 27.47 10.69
CA ARG A 189 -12.62 27.88 9.33
C ARG A 189 -12.20 29.29 8.96
N GLU A 190 -12.17 30.21 9.91
CA GLU A 190 -11.66 31.56 9.66
C GLU A 190 -10.16 31.54 9.40
N TYR A 191 -9.41 30.72 10.15
CA TYR A 191 -7.98 30.56 9.91
C TYR A 191 -7.70 30.00 8.52
N ILE A 192 -8.38 28.95 8.06
CA ILE A 192 -8.06 28.31 6.78
C ILE A 192 -8.61 29.03 5.54
N ARG A 193 -9.57 29.96 5.71
CA ARG A 193 -10.24 30.68 4.61
C ARG A 193 -9.27 31.27 3.57
N PRO A 194 -8.13 31.91 3.94
CA PRO A 194 -7.20 32.47 2.98
C PRO A 194 -6.53 31.42 2.07
N LEU A 195 -6.48 30.15 2.48
CA LEU A 195 -5.93 29.08 1.65
C LEU A 195 -6.93 28.58 0.61
N LEU A 196 -8.24 28.55 0.95
CA LEU A 196 -9.28 27.95 0.10
C LEU A 196 -9.56 28.70 -1.20
N GLU A 197 -9.10 29.95 -1.30
CA GLU A 197 -9.21 30.79 -2.51
C GLU A 197 -8.05 30.58 -3.50
N LEU A 198 -7.04 29.81 -3.10
CA LEU A 198 -5.82 29.58 -3.85
C LEU A 198 -5.82 28.25 -4.60
N SER A 199 -4.89 28.10 -5.55
CA SER A 199 -4.59 26.79 -6.12
C SER A 199 -4.01 25.85 -5.05
N ASN A 200 -4.07 24.53 -5.28
CA ASN A 200 -3.51 23.55 -4.34
C ASN A 200 -2.00 23.79 -4.07
N VAL A 201 -1.22 24.18 -5.09
CA VAL A 201 0.21 24.53 -4.98
C VAL A 201 0.38 25.79 -4.13
N ASP A 202 -0.31 26.88 -4.49
CA ASP A 202 -0.17 28.17 -3.81
C ASP A 202 -0.63 28.07 -2.34
N ALA A 203 -1.65 27.25 -2.05
CA ALA A 203 -2.11 26.99 -0.69
C ALA A 203 -1.04 26.27 0.15
N ILE A 204 -0.34 25.27 -0.42
CA ILE A 204 0.76 24.58 0.27
C ILE A 204 1.90 25.58 0.53
N GLU A 205 2.30 26.35 -0.48
CA GLU A 205 3.40 27.34 -0.35
C GLU A 205 3.06 28.39 0.71
N LYS A 206 1.86 28.97 0.66
CA LYS A 206 1.39 29.92 1.65
C LYS A 206 1.37 29.32 3.05
N ALA A 207 0.88 28.08 3.20
CA ALA A 207 0.85 27.41 4.50
C ALA A 207 2.26 27.22 5.07
N LEU A 208 3.22 26.75 4.28
CA LEU A 208 4.62 26.58 4.71
C LEU A 208 5.25 27.92 5.13
N SER A 209 5.04 28.97 4.33
CA SER A 209 5.55 30.32 4.59
C SER A 209 4.98 30.90 5.89
N ASP A 210 3.66 30.94 6.02
CA ASP A 210 2.96 31.50 7.18
C ASP A 210 3.24 30.70 8.47
N MET A 211 3.42 29.37 8.38
CA MET A 211 3.84 28.54 9.50
C MET A 211 5.34 28.67 9.83
N GLY A 212 6.10 29.49 9.10
CA GLY A 212 7.50 29.81 9.39
C GLY A 212 8.51 28.72 9.06
N LEU A 213 8.19 27.81 8.13
CA LEU A 213 9.12 26.80 7.63
C LEU A 213 9.98 27.39 6.50
N VAL A 214 11.27 27.59 6.76
CA VAL A 214 12.21 28.23 5.82
C VAL A 214 13.25 27.26 5.24
N SER A 215 13.48 26.12 5.90
CA SER A 215 14.40 25.09 5.39
C SER A 215 13.72 24.26 4.30
N SER A 216 14.28 24.19 3.09
CA SER A 216 13.75 23.35 2.00
C SER A 216 13.73 21.86 2.39
N ASP A 217 14.80 21.36 3.03
CA ASP A 217 14.81 20.00 3.57
C ASP A 217 13.72 19.80 4.64
N GLY A 218 13.54 20.80 5.51
CA GLY A 218 12.49 20.81 6.53
C GLY A 218 11.08 20.81 5.95
N GLN A 219 10.83 21.61 4.91
CA GLN A 219 9.57 21.66 4.19
C GLN A 219 9.28 20.30 3.53
N SER A 220 10.24 19.72 2.79
CA SER A 220 10.06 18.41 2.15
C SER A 220 9.77 17.31 3.17
N MET A 221 10.55 17.24 4.26
CA MET A 221 10.31 16.26 5.34
C MET A 221 8.94 16.46 6.01
N TYR A 222 8.52 17.70 6.22
CA TYR A 222 7.22 18.00 6.80
C TYR A 222 6.07 17.54 5.89
N LEU A 223 6.11 17.88 4.61
CA LEU A 223 5.11 17.46 3.64
C LEU A 223 5.07 15.92 3.49
N GLN A 224 6.23 15.27 3.46
CA GLN A 224 6.32 13.80 3.49
C GLN A 224 5.70 13.23 4.78
N ARG A 225 5.89 13.88 5.93
CA ARG A 225 5.28 13.48 7.21
C ARG A 225 3.77 13.57 7.16
N LEU A 226 3.23 14.63 6.55
CA LEU A 226 1.79 14.80 6.34
C LEU A 226 1.22 13.65 5.51
N LEU A 227 1.87 13.28 4.40
CA LEU A 227 1.44 12.13 3.59
C LEU A 227 1.55 10.80 4.36
N ALA A 228 2.65 10.59 5.08
CA ALA A 228 2.86 9.40 5.91
C ALA A 228 1.78 9.27 7.00
N SER A 229 1.23 10.38 7.51
CA SER A 229 0.16 10.39 8.52
C SER A 229 -1.17 9.83 7.98
N VAL A 230 -1.36 9.83 6.66
CA VAL A 230 -2.56 9.34 5.98
C VAL A 230 -2.20 8.39 4.82
N LEU A 231 -1.13 7.60 4.99
CA LEU A 231 -0.52 6.82 3.91
C LEU A 231 -1.52 5.94 3.17
N GLY A 232 -2.48 5.33 3.87
CA GLY A 232 -3.56 4.55 3.24
C GLY A 232 -4.32 5.33 2.17
N TRP A 233 -4.81 6.53 2.51
CA TRP A 233 -5.46 7.41 1.54
C TRP A 233 -4.48 7.89 0.47
N ALA A 234 -3.27 8.28 0.85
CA ALA A 234 -2.25 8.73 -0.09
C ALA A 234 -1.99 7.71 -1.21
N THR A 235 -1.86 6.42 -0.87
CA THR A 235 -1.65 5.36 -1.87
C THR A 235 -2.84 5.17 -2.80
N GLN A 236 -4.07 5.44 -2.34
CA GLN A 236 -5.29 5.37 -3.15
C GLN A 236 -5.35 6.54 -4.16
N PHE A 237 -5.03 7.76 -3.73
CA PHE A 237 -4.94 8.92 -4.63
C PHE A 237 -3.86 8.68 -5.70
N ARG A 238 -2.68 8.19 -5.28
CA ARG A 238 -1.60 7.82 -6.21
C ARG A 238 -2.00 6.71 -7.18
N PHE A 239 -2.81 5.76 -6.75
CA PHE A 239 -3.36 4.72 -7.62
C PHE A 239 -4.26 5.32 -8.72
N LEU A 240 -5.14 6.26 -8.38
CA LEU A 240 -5.99 6.92 -9.38
C LEU A 240 -5.16 7.72 -10.38
N GLU A 241 -4.16 8.48 -9.93
CA GLU A 241 -3.23 9.18 -10.83
C GLU A 241 -2.53 8.21 -11.78
N TRP A 242 -2.04 7.10 -11.25
CA TRP A 242 -1.36 6.07 -12.04
C TRP A 242 -2.28 5.48 -13.12
N GLN A 243 -3.50 5.12 -12.74
CA GLN A 243 -4.49 4.58 -13.68
C GLN A 243 -4.87 5.61 -14.76
N ALA A 244 -5.09 6.86 -14.37
CA ALA A 244 -5.37 7.95 -15.30
C ALA A 244 -4.19 8.18 -16.27
N GLY A 245 -2.96 8.15 -15.78
CA GLY A 245 -1.74 8.27 -16.59
C GLY A 245 -1.56 7.12 -17.60
N LEU A 246 -2.05 5.92 -17.29
CA LEU A 246 -2.12 4.78 -18.21
C LEU A 246 -3.30 4.88 -19.22
N GLY A 247 -4.13 5.91 -19.11
CA GLY A 247 -5.31 6.11 -19.95
C GLY A 247 -6.52 5.28 -19.55
N TYR A 248 -6.51 4.64 -18.37
CA TYR A 248 -7.68 3.94 -17.86
C TYR A 248 -8.74 4.94 -17.36
N PRO A 249 -10.03 4.64 -17.54
CA PRO A 249 -11.09 5.42 -16.92
C PRO A 249 -11.00 5.26 -15.39
N VAL A 250 -10.86 6.39 -14.71
CA VAL A 250 -10.86 6.45 -13.24
C VAL A 250 -12.17 7.02 -12.75
N SER A 251 -12.57 6.60 -11.55
CA SER A 251 -13.81 7.08 -10.95
C SER A 251 -13.76 8.53 -10.51
N ARG A 252 -12.56 9.05 -10.21
CA ARG A 252 -12.33 10.45 -9.81
C ARG A 252 -11.09 11.01 -10.50
N LYS A 253 -11.17 12.26 -10.94
CA LYS A 253 -10.04 13.03 -11.47
C LYS A 253 -9.47 13.87 -10.33
N THR A 254 -8.52 13.30 -9.61
CA THR A 254 -7.84 13.96 -8.48
C THR A 254 -6.37 13.55 -8.44
N SER A 255 -5.57 14.34 -7.73
CA SER A 255 -4.14 14.16 -7.58
C SER A 255 -3.75 13.92 -6.11
N LEU A 256 -2.59 13.32 -5.89
CA LEU A 256 -1.99 13.21 -4.57
C LEU A 256 -1.66 14.59 -3.99
N LEU A 257 -1.39 15.57 -4.85
CA LEU A 257 -1.18 16.96 -4.47
C LEU A 257 -2.44 17.59 -3.86
N ASP A 258 -3.63 17.25 -4.39
CA ASP A 258 -4.91 17.70 -3.80
C ASP A 258 -5.05 17.21 -2.36
N LEU A 259 -4.75 15.93 -2.12
CA LEU A 259 -4.77 15.36 -0.77
C LEU A 259 -3.77 16.05 0.16
N LEU A 260 -2.56 16.36 -0.34
CA LEU A 260 -1.55 17.06 0.43
C LEU A 260 -2.00 18.48 0.81
N ALA A 261 -2.59 19.21 -0.13
CA ALA A 261 -3.13 20.56 0.10
C ALA A 261 -4.25 20.53 1.15
N VAL A 262 -5.18 19.57 1.08
CA VAL A 262 -6.20 19.36 2.11
C VAL A 262 -5.54 19.06 3.46
N ARG A 263 -4.59 18.11 3.49
CA ARG A 263 -3.94 17.69 4.74
C ARG A 263 -3.16 18.83 5.41
N ILE A 264 -2.38 19.62 4.67
CA ILE A 264 -1.64 20.75 5.26
C ILE A 264 -2.60 21.84 5.75
N THR A 265 -3.75 22.02 5.11
CA THR A 265 -4.76 23.00 5.54
C THR A 265 -5.29 22.70 6.95
N TYR A 266 -5.46 21.43 7.33
CA TYR A 266 -5.78 21.06 8.71
C TYR A 266 -4.69 21.47 9.70
N ASP A 267 -3.42 21.24 9.36
CA ASP A 267 -2.32 21.65 10.23
C ASP A 267 -2.19 23.17 10.31
N TYR A 268 -2.44 23.89 9.21
CA TYR A 268 -2.45 25.35 9.16
C TYR A 268 -3.51 25.95 10.09
N GLY A 269 -4.75 25.46 10.02
CA GLY A 269 -5.80 25.93 10.93
C GLY A 269 -5.49 25.61 12.40
N LEU A 270 -4.91 24.44 12.67
CA LEU A 270 -4.48 24.05 14.01
C LEU A 270 -3.28 24.86 14.51
N PHE A 271 -2.37 25.27 13.62
CA PHE A 271 -1.23 26.11 13.94
C PHE A 271 -1.69 27.49 14.43
N HIS A 272 -2.59 28.15 13.71
CA HIS A 272 -3.15 29.44 14.13
C HIS A 272 -3.96 29.34 15.41
N PHE A 273 -4.82 28.31 15.52
CA PHE A 273 -5.53 28.01 16.77
C PHE A 273 -4.56 27.86 17.96
N ALA A 274 -3.42 27.19 17.75
CA ALA A 274 -2.42 26.97 18.78
C ALA A 274 -1.67 28.22 19.19
N LEU A 275 -1.42 29.14 18.25
CA LEU A 275 -0.81 30.45 18.55
C LEU A 275 -1.71 31.33 19.44
N GLU A 276 -3.02 31.17 19.34
CA GLU A 276 -4.01 31.87 20.16
C GLU A 276 -4.37 31.12 21.47
N SER A 277 -3.68 30.02 21.77
CA SER A 277 -3.93 29.14 22.91
C SER A 277 -2.66 28.91 23.74
N ASP A 278 -2.78 28.14 24.84
CA ASP A 278 -1.63 27.74 25.68
C ASP A 278 -0.59 26.85 24.97
N PHE A 279 -0.85 26.46 23.71
CA PHE A 279 0.03 25.63 22.89
C PHE A 279 1.11 26.41 22.13
N ALA A 280 1.10 27.75 22.16
CA ALA A 280 2.03 28.58 21.38
C ALA A 280 3.52 28.19 21.55
N PRO A 281 4.06 27.88 22.75
CA PRO A 281 5.45 27.44 22.90
C PRO A 281 5.79 26.14 22.13
N ALA A 282 4.81 25.24 21.98
CA ALA A 282 5.00 24.00 21.24
C ALA A 282 5.17 24.27 19.73
N MET A 283 4.54 25.32 19.20
CA MET A 283 4.69 25.74 17.80
C MET A 283 6.08 26.34 17.54
N SER A 284 6.59 27.18 18.44
CA SER A 284 7.96 27.72 18.31
C SER A 284 9.02 26.62 18.32
N PHE A 285 8.87 25.62 19.20
CA PHE A 285 9.75 24.46 19.24
C PHE A 285 9.66 23.62 17.96
N TRP A 286 8.45 23.41 17.45
CA TRP A 286 8.20 22.69 16.20
C TRP A 286 8.84 23.38 15.00
N GLN A 287 8.65 24.70 14.85
CA GLN A 287 9.30 25.50 13.80
C GLN A 287 10.82 25.37 13.85
N THR A 288 11.40 25.51 15.05
CA THR A 288 12.85 25.38 15.26
C THR A 288 13.33 24.00 14.82
N THR A 289 12.61 22.93 15.21
CA THR A 289 12.96 21.54 14.88
C THR A 289 13.04 21.31 13.37
N TYR A 290 12.08 21.83 12.59
CA TYR A 290 12.08 21.68 11.13
C TYR A 290 13.09 22.62 10.44
N ASN A 291 13.30 23.82 10.95
CA ASN A 291 14.27 24.77 10.39
C ASN A 291 15.74 24.37 10.66
N GLU A 292 15.97 23.48 11.62
CA GLU A 292 17.28 22.86 11.87
C GLU A 292 17.54 21.58 11.07
N VAL A 293 16.53 21.05 10.36
CA VAL A 293 16.71 19.93 9.44
C VAL A 293 17.77 20.30 8.40
N GLY A 294 18.74 19.40 8.21
CA GLY A 294 19.87 19.57 7.29
C GLY A 294 21.07 20.33 7.88
N ARG A 295 20.93 21.00 9.03
CA ARG A 295 22.02 21.79 9.66
C ARG A 295 22.85 21.02 10.69
N ALA A 296 22.20 20.15 11.46
CA ALA A 296 22.94 19.23 12.32
C ALA A 296 23.51 18.12 11.43
N GLU A 297 24.80 17.79 11.59
CA GLU A 297 25.39 16.60 10.98
C GLU A 297 24.47 15.42 11.27
N ARG A 298 23.77 15.07 10.20
CA ARG A 298 22.91 13.93 9.97
C ARG A 298 23.36 12.84 10.95
N SER A 299 22.49 12.45 11.89
CA SER A 299 22.70 11.39 12.90
C SER A 299 22.80 10.00 12.25
N VAL A 300 23.57 9.94 11.16
CA VAL A 300 23.76 8.86 10.20
C VAL A 300 24.41 7.67 10.88
N HIS A 301 25.09 7.88 12.01
CA HIS A 301 25.64 6.81 12.84
C HIS A 301 24.57 5.83 13.35
N GLY A 302 23.32 6.26 13.58
CA GLY A 302 22.30 5.44 14.25
C GLY A 302 21.97 4.13 13.56
N TYR A 303 21.87 4.11 12.22
CA TYR A 303 21.48 2.92 11.46
C TYR A 303 22.63 2.19 10.77
N ARG A 304 23.88 2.66 10.91
CA ARG A 304 25.02 2.03 10.20
C ARG A 304 25.28 0.60 10.67
N LEU A 305 25.14 0.34 11.97
CA LEU A 305 25.24 -1.02 12.52
C LEU A 305 24.14 -1.91 11.92
N HIS A 306 22.88 -1.45 11.91
CA HIS A 306 21.76 -2.18 11.30
C HIS A 306 22.01 -2.47 9.82
N TYR A 307 22.58 -1.52 9.09
CA TYR A 307 22.88 -1.69 7.68
C TYR A 307 23.95 -2.74 7.42
N ILE A 308 25.00 -2.80 8.25
CA ILE A 308 26.01 -3.87 8.19
C ILE A 308 25.34 -5.23 8.40
N TRP A 309 24.51 -5.34 9.43
CA TRP A 309 23.80 -6.58 9.75
C TRP A 309 22.84 -7.02 8.64
N GLN A 310 22.00 -6.11 8.15
CA GLN A 310 21.07 -6.36 7.04
C GLN A 310 21.82 -6.83 5.78
N SER A 311 22.88 -6.10 5.40
CA SER A 311 23.69 -6.44 4.23
C SER A 311 24.36 -7.81 4.39
N ALA A 312 24.81 -8.15 5.60
CA ALA A 312 25.42 -9.45 5.88
C ALA A 312 24.40 -10.59 5.88
N GLN A 313 23.17 -10.35 6.34
CA GLN A 313 22.07 -11.32 6.26
C GLN A 313 21.70 -11.61 4.81
N GLU A 314 21.49 -10.57 4.00
CA GLU A 314 21.20 -10.70 2.57
C GLU A 314 22.31 -11.44 1.83
N ARG A 315 23.57 -11.11 2.11
CA ARG A 315 24.74 -11.79 1.52
C ARG A 315 24.83 -13.26 1.96
N SER A 316 24.55 -13.56 3.22
CA SER A 316 24.54 -14.93 3.74
C SER A 316 23.42 -15.74 3.07
N PHE A 317 22.24 -15.16 2.92
CA PHE A 317 21.11 -15.75 2.19
C PHE A 317 21.46 -16.00 0.73
N GLN A 318 21.98 -15.00 0.01
CA GLN A 318 22.38 -15.11 -1.39
C GLN A 318 23.40 -16.23 -1.60
N LYS A 319 24.45 -16.31 -0.76
CA LYS A 319 25.44 -17.40 -0.83
C LYS A 319 24.82 -18.78 -0.61
N ARG A 320 23.89 -18.89 0.34
CA ARG A 320 23.18 -20.15 0.66
C ARG A 320 22.25 -20.60 -0.47
N VAL A 321 21.58 -19.66 -1.13
CA VAL A 321 20.76 -19.94 -2.30
C VAL A 321 21.65 -20.30 -3.48
N PHE A 322 22.71 -19.53 -3.71
CA PHE A 322 23.63 -19.74 -4.81
C PHE A 322 24.31 -21.11 -4.77
N SER A 323 24.72 -21.56 -3.58
CA SER A 323 25.35 -22.87 -3.41
C SER A 323 24.43 -24.06 -3.68
N ARG A 324 23.11 -23.84 -3.79
CA ARG A 324 22.13 -24.88 -4.13
C ARG A 324 21.90 -25.01 -5.64
N PHE A 325 22.30 -24.02 -6.44
CA PHE A 325 22.24 -24.17 -7.88
C PHE A 325 23.30 -25.19 -8.32
N ARG A 326 22.85 -26.26 -8.96
CA ARG A 326 23.72 -27.19 -9.68
C ARG A 326 23.74 -26.74 -11.14
N TYR A 327 24.92 -26.66 -11.74
CA TYR A 327 25.02 -26.49 -13.17
C TYR A 327 24.67 -27.85 -13.78
N GLU A 328 23.51 -27.94 -14.42
CA GLU A 328 23.16 -29.10 -15.22
C GLU A 328 23.71 -28.94 -16.65
N ASP A 329 23.84 -30.05 -17.36
CA ASP A 329 24.44 -30.13 -18.68
C ASP A 329 23.69 -29.22 -19.68
N ASP A 330 24.42 -28.40 -20.45
CA ASP A 330 23.89 -27.42 -21.42
C ASP A 330 23.32 -28.09 -22.71
N SER A 331 23.08 -29.40 -22.66
CA SER A 331 22.50 -30.14 -23.78
C SER A 331 21.07 -29.66 -24.07
N PRO A 332 20.73 -29.32 -25.32
CA PRO A 332 19.42 -28.80 -25.64
C PRO A 332 18.34 -29.88 -25.43
N PRO A 333 17.24 -29.57 -24.71
CA PRO A 333 16.17 -30.53 -24.49
C PRO A 333 15.43 -30.82 -25.80
N ARG A 334 14.88 -32.03 -25.93
CA ARG A 334 14.05 -32.39 -27.11
C ARG A 334 12.74 -31.60 -27.13
N TYR A 335 12.19 -31.33 -25.95
CA TYR A 335 10.98 -30.53 -25.79
C TYR A 335 11.25 -29.36 -24.82
N GLN A 336 10.84 -28.16 -25.22
CA GLN A 336 10.92 -26.97 -24.37
C GLN A 336 9.52 -26.37 -24.21
N MET A 337 9.06 -26.22 -22.97
CA MET A 337 7.79 -25.56 -22.67
C MET A 337 8.01 -24.28 -21.86
N ALA A 338 7.31 -23.20 -22.24
CA ALA A 338 7.33 -21.95 -21.50
C ALA A 338 6.11 -21.85 -20.57
N PHE A 339 6.35 -21.55 -19.30
CA PHE A 339 5.34 -21.32 -18.28
C PHE A 339 5.47 -19.93 -17.67
N CYS A 340 4.44 -19.46 -16.98
CA CYS A 340 4.58 -18.25 -16.17
C CYS A 340 5.69 -18.45 -15.11
N ILE A 341 6.54 -17.45 -14.91
CA ILE A 341 7.60 -17.48 -13.87
C ILE A 341 7.05 -17.50 -12.44
N ASP A 342 5.75 -17.25 -12.29
CA ASP A 342 5.03 -17.33 -11.03
C ASP A 342 5.10 -18.73 -10.40
N VAL A 343 5.36 -18.78 -9.08
CA VAL A 343 5.51 -20.01 -8.29
C VAL A 343 4.32 -20.96 -8.37
N ARG A 344 3.13 -20.47 -8.73
CA ARG A 344 1.94 -21.32 -8.94
C ARG A 344 2.11 -22.29 -10.11
N SER A 345 2.95 -21.98 -11.09
CA SER A 345 3.25 -22.88 -12.21
C SER A 345 4.29 -23.94 -11.84
N GLU A 346 5.00 -23.79 -10.72
CA GLU A 346 6.14 -24.63 -10.35
C GLU A 346 5.75 -26.10 -10.20
N VAL A 347 4.60 -26.40 -9.58
CA VAL A 347 4.13 -27.78 -9.39
C VAL A 347 3.91 -28.49 -10.73
N ILE A 348 3.34 -27.78 -11.71
CA ILE A 348 3.10 -28.33 -13.05
C ILE A 348 4.43 -28.55 -13.76
N ARG A 349 5.32 -27.56 -13.73
CA ARG A 349 6.65 -27.60 -14.35
C ARG A 349 7.46 -28.80 -13.84
N ARG A 350 7.59 -28.92 -12.52
CA ARG A 350 8.34 -30.01 -11.88
C ARG A 350 7.74 -31.38 -12.17
N ARG A 351 6.42 -31.49 -12.24
CA ARG A 351 5.77 -32.76 -12.57
C ARG A 351 6.05 -33.18 -14.01
N LEU A 352 6.01 -32.23 -14.96
CA LEU A 352 6.31 -32.51 -16.37
C LEU A 352 7.79 -32.91 -16.56
N GLU A 353 8.72 -32.19 -15.96
CA GLU A 353 10.16 -32.50 -16.01
C GLU A 353 10.47 -33.86 -15.37
N ALA A 354 9.77 -34.22 -14.28
CA ALA A 354 9.95 -35.51 -13.62
C ALA A 354 9.42 -36.70 -14.43
N GLU A 355 8.33 -36.51 -15.17
CA GLU A 355 7.69 -37.58 -15.96
C GLU A 355 8.26 -37.70 -17.37
N ILE A 356 8.85 -36.63 -17.92
CA ILE A 356 9.39 -36.58 -19.28
C ILE A 356 10.84 -36.07 -19.22
N PRO A 357 11.84 -36.97 -19.10
CA PRO A 357 13.25 -36.58 -18.95
C PRO A 357 13.82 -35.76 -20.11
N GLU A 358 13.23 -35.86 -21.30
CA GLU A 358 13.64 -35.10 -22.50
C GLU A 358 12.99 -33.70 -22.59
N LEU A 359 12.14 -33.33 -21.61
CA LEU A 359 11.42 -32.06 -21.55
C LEU A 359 12.02 -31.15 -20.48
N ALA A 360 12.28 -29.90 -20.86
CA ALA A 360 12.63 -28.84 -19.92
C ALA A 360 11.59 -27.72 -19.92
N THR A 361 11.45 -27.02 -18.80
CA THR A 361 10.59 -25.83 -18.70
C THR A 361 11.37 -24.54 -18.48
N ILE A 362 10.94 -23.47 -19.16
CA ILE A 362 11.42 -22.10 -18.92
C ILE A 362 10.33 -21.24 -18.30
N GLY A 363 10.72 -20.30 -17.46
CA GLY A 363 9.83 -19.27 -16.91
C GLY A 363 9.79 -18.03 -17.80
N PHE A 364 8.60 -17.48 -18.01
CA PHE A 364 8.36 -16.24 -18.74
C PHE A 364 7.42 -15.32 -17.94
N ALA A 365 7.59 -14.01 -18.05
CA ALA A 365 6.71 -13.06 -17.35
C ALA A 365 5.25 -13.17 -17.84
N GLY A 366 4.31 -13.34 -16.92
CA GLY A 366 2.94 -13.76 -17.19
C GLY A 366 2.12 -12.83 -18.06
N PHE A 367 2.18 -13.04 -19.38
CA PHE A 367 1.31 -12.53 -20.46
C PHE A 367 1.90 -12.87 -21.84
N PHE A 368 3.07 -13.55 -21.89
CA PHE A 368 3.71 -14.03 -23.12
C PHE A 368 3.94 -12.93 -24.17
N GLY A 369 4.14 -11.69 -23.71
CA GLY A 369 4.33 -10.53 -24.59
C GLY A 369 3.05 -10.02 -25.25
N LEU A 370 1.87 -10.52 -24.84
CA LEU A 370 0.57 -10.15 -25.41
C LEU A 370 -0.27 -9.36 -24.40
N PRO A 371 -0.02 -8.04 -24.21
CA PRO A 371 -0.84 -7.21 -23.34
C PRO A 371 -2.23 -7.02 -23.96
N MET A 372 -3.17 -7.93 -23.68
CA MET A 372 -4.49 -7.93 -24.32
C MET A 372 -5.62 -7.59 -23.35
N ALA A 373 -6.61 -6.87 -23.83
CA ALA A 373 -7.92 -6.79 -23.23
C ALA A 373 -8.82 -7.84 -23.89
N TYR A 374 -9.61 -8.57 -23.11
CA TYR A 374 -10.52 -9.60 -23.59
C TYR A 374 -11.96 -9.18 -23.32
N ALA A 375 -12.76 -9.02 -24.37
CA ALA A 375 -14.17 -8.66 -24.30
C ALA A 375 -15.03 -9.86 -24.71
N ARG A 376 -15.85 -10.34 -23.77
CA ARG A 376 -16.87 -11.35 -24.05
C ARG A 376 -18.08 -10.72 -24.72
N ASP A 377 -18.81 -11.52 -25.48
CA ASP A 377 -20.01 -11.08 -26.22
C ASP A 377 -21.07 -10.44 -25.29
N ALA A 378 -21.16 -10.91 -24.05
CA ALA A 378 -22.13 -10.43 -23.05
C ALA A 378 -21.57 -9.41 -22.04
N GLU A 379 -20.27 -9.09 -22.07
CA GLU A 379 -19.65 -8.15 -21.12
C GLU A 379 -19.70 -6.72 -21.64
N LYS A 380 -20.12 -5.77 -20.78
CA LYS A 380 -20.20 -4.34 -21.15
C LYS A 380 -18.84 -3.70 -21.38
N SER A 381 -17.80 -4.21 -20.71
CA SER A 381 -16.45 -3.65 -20.75
C SER A 381 -15.42 -4.77 -20.90
N PRO A 382 -14.36 -4.58 -21.70
CA PRO A 382 -13.27 -5.55 -21.80
C PRO A 382 -12.55 -5.77 -20.46
N SER A 383 -12.16 -7.02 -20.18
CA SER A 383 -11.31 -7.38 -19.04
C SER A 383 -9.82 -7.30 -19.42
N ALA A 384 -9.00 -6.59 -18.64
CA ALA A 384 -7.56 -6.55 -18.86
C ALA A 384 -6.92 -7.91 -18.54
N ARG A 385 -6.14 -8.47 -19.47
CA ARG A 385 -5.35 -9.71 -19.34
C ARG A 385 -3.87 -9.41 -19.55
N LEU A 386 -3.35 -8.50 -18.73
CA LEU A 386 -1.99 -7.97 -18.83
C LEU A 386 -1.46 -7.55 -17.45
N PRO A 387 -0.14 -7.35 -17.28
CA PRO A 387 0.43 -6.79 -16.08
C PRO A 387 -0.18 -5.43 -15.74
N VAL A 388 -0.36 -5.19 -14.45
CA VAL A 388 -1.09 -4.03 -13.94
C VAL A 388 -0.43 -2.68 -14.25
N LEU A 389 0.85 -2.71 -14.64
CA LEU A 389 1.66 -1.54 -14.98
C LEU A 389 1.56 -1.16 -16.48
N LEU A 390 0.85 -1.95 -17.28
CA LEU A 390 0.75 -1.74 -18.73
C LEU A 390 -0.66 -1.32 -19.13
N SER A 391 -0.76 -0.71 -20.31
CA SER A 391 -2.03 -0.51 -21.02
C SER A 391 -2.20 -1.61 -22.08
N PRO A 392 -3.45 -1.99 -22.44
CA PRO A 392 -3.67 -3.04 -23.43
C PRO A 392 -3.16 -2.59 -24.81
N GLY A 393 -2.32 -3.40 -25.45
CA GLY A 393 -1.91 -3.23 -26.84
C GLY A 393 -2.84 -3.94 -27.84
N PHE A 394 -3.62 -4.92 -27.36
CA PHE A 394 -4.53 -5.72 -28.19
C PHE A 394 -5.92 -5.79 -27.58
N LEU A 395 -6.97 -5.84 -28.42
CA LEU A 395 -8.35 -6.11 -28.00
C LEU A 395 -8.84 -7.39 -28.67
N VAL A 396 -9.03 -8.44 -27.87
CA VAL A 396 -9.58 -9.71 -28.32
C VAL A 396 -11.07 -9.73 -27.99
N LYS A 397 -11.91 -9.90 -29.02
CA LYS A 397 -13.36 -10.00 -28.87
C LYS A 397 -13.83 -11.42 -29.12
N GLU A 398 -14.60 -11.96 -28.19
CA GLU A 398 -15.35 -13.18 -28.44
C GLU A 398 -16.41 -12.91 -29.51
N THR A 399 -16.45 -13.74 -30.54
CA THR A 399 -17.49 -13.68 -31.57
C THR A 399 -18.24 -15.00 -31.58
N THR A 400 -19.57 -14.94 -31.62
CA THR A 400 -20.37 -16.13 -31.85
C THR A 400 -20.27 -16.50 -33.33
N GLY A 401 -19.73 -17.69 -33.61
CA GLY A 401 -19.69 -18.20 -34.98
C GLY A 401 -21.11 -18.31 -35.57
N PRO A 402 -21.25 -18.26 -36.91
CA PRO A 402 -22.56 -18.35 -37.55
C PRO A 402 -23.26 -19.65 -37.13
N GLY A 403 -24.39 -19.52 -36.44
CA GLY A 403 -25.25 -20.66 -36.06
C GLY A 403 -25.30 -21.02 -34.57
N ARG A 404 -24.54 -20.36 -33.68
CA ARG A 404 -24.76 -20.51 -32.23
C ARG A 404 -25.63 -19.36 -31.72
N PRO A 405 -26.83 -19.61 -31.17
CA PRO A 405 -27.63 -18.55 -30.60
C PRO A 405 -26.82 -17.91 -29.47
N GLY A 406 -26.40 -16.65 -29.68
CA GLY A 406 -25.75 -15.87 -28.64
C GLY A 406 -26.61 -15.97 -27.39
N ARG A 407 -25.99 -16.42 -26.29
CA ARG A 407 -26.66 -16.51 -25.00
C ARG A 407 -27.00 -15.08 -24.64
N LYS A 408 -28.19 -14.61 -25.04
CA LYS A 408 -28.75 -13.33 -24.64
C LYS A 408 -28.69 -13.34 -23.14
N SER A 409 -27.70 -12.66 -22.58
CA SER A 409 -27.57 -12.42 -21.16
C SER A 409 -28.72 -11.49 -20.80
N VAL A 410 -29.89 -12.10 -20.61
CA VAL A 410 -31.08 -11.45 -20.13
C VAL A 410 -30.70 -10.87 -18.78
N ASN A 411 -30.50 -9.55 -18.73
CA ASN A 411 -30.84 -8.54 -17.71
C ASN A 411 -30.97 -8.95 -16.22
N SER A 412 -30.46 -10.09 -15.80
CA SER A 412 -30.55 -10.59 -14.43
C SER A 412 -29.70 -9.70 -13.52
N SER A 413 -28.54 -9.24 -13.98
CA SER A 413 -27.69 -8.29 -13.27
C SER A 413 -28.34 -6.90 -13.13
N VAL A 414 -29.05 -6.44 -14.16
CA VAL A 414 -29.81 -5.16 -14.12
C VAL A 414 -30.98 -5.29 -13.15
N MET A 415 -31.76 -6.36 -13.25
CA MET A 415 -32.85 -6.64 -12.32
C MET A 415 -32.32 -6.76 -10.88
N LEU A 416 -31.24 -7.50 -10.66
CA LEU A 416 -30.60 -7.65 -9.34
C LEU A 416 -30.05 -6.32 -8.81
N SER A 417 -29.53 -5.44 -9.66
CA SER A 417 -29.09 -4.09 -9.25
C SER A 417 -30.27 -3.19 -8.87
N TYR A 418 -31.37 -3.25 -9.61
CA TYR A 418 -32.61 -2.56 -9.27
C TYR A 418 -33.20 -3.11 -7.95
N PHE A 419 -33.23 -4.43 -7.77
CA PHE A 419 -33.64 -5.10 -6.53
C PHE A 419 -32.74 -4.72 -5.34
N ARG A 420 -31.42 -4.63 -5.54
CA ARG A 420 -30.46 -4.24 -4.50
C ARG A 420 -30.62 -2.76 -4.11
N ASN A 421 -30.89 -1.89 -5.07
CA ASN A 421 -31.13 -0.46 -4.83
C ASN A 421 -32.49 -0.24 -4.15
N LEU A 422 -33.52 -1.02 -4.48
CA LEU A 422 -34.83 -0.97 -3.82
C LEU A 422 -34.72 -1.31 -2.32
N ARG A 423 -33.89 -2.30 -1.95
CA ARG A 423 -33.67 -2.69 -0.55
C ARG A 423 -32.96 -1.61 0.29
N LYS A 424 -32.21 -0.71 -0.36
CA LYS A 424 -31.45 0.34 0.34
C LYS A 424 -32.26 1.62 0.57
N ALA A 425 -33.33 1.88 -0.19
CA ALA A 425 -34.12 3.10 -0.04
C ALA A 425 -34.96 3.07 1.27
N PRO A 426 -34.90 4.10 2.14
CA PRO A 426 -35.49 4.07 3.49
C PRO A 426 -36.96 3.64 3.54
N ILE A 427 -37.78 4.13 2.60
CA ILE A 427 -39.22 3.84 2.50
C ILE A 427 -39.48 2.45 1.90
N ALA A 428 -38.62 2.00 0.98
CA ALA A 428 -38.78 0.71 0.32
C ALA A 428 -38.33 -0.47 1.20
N SER A 429 -37.47 -0.26 2.21
CA SER A 429 -37.10 -1.27 3.21
C SER A 429 -38.31 -1.82 3.97
N PHE A 430 -39.27 -0.96 4.35
CA PHE A 430 -40.48 -1.36 5.06
C PHE A 430 -41.46 -2.11 4.14
N LEU A 431 -41.70 -1.59 2.93
CA LEU A 431 -42.50 -2.28 1.91
C LEU A 431 -41.89 -3.62 1.49
N PHE A 432 -40.56 -3.73 1.43
CA PHE A 432 -39.86 -4.96 1.08
C PHE A 432 -40.05 -6.05 2.14
N VAL A 433 -39.96 -5.70 3.43
CA VAL A 433 -40.22 -6.62 4.53
C VAL A 433 -41.70 -7.04 4.55
N GLU A 434 -42.63 -6.13 4.27
CA GLU A 434 -44.06 -6.48 4.22
C GLU A 434 -44.42 -7.36 3.00
N LEU A 435 -43.88 -7.07 1.81
CA LEU A 435 -44.18 -7.81 0.57
C LEU A 435 -43.45 -9.15 0.46
N PHE A 436 -42.17 -9.20 0.87
CA PHE A 436 -41.31 -10.37 0.68
C PHE A 436 -40.94 -11.08 1.99
N GLY A 437 -41.21 -10.48 3.15
CA GLY A 437 -41.00 -11.11 4.45
C GLY A 437 -41.84 -12.38 4.58
N LEU A 438 -43.12 -12.33 4.23
CA LEU A 438 -44.02 -13.51 4.19
C LEU A 438 -43.52 -14.62 3.26
N LEU A 439 -42.91 -14.27 2.12
CA LEU A 439 -42.32 -15.24 1.19
C LEU A 439 -41.01 -15.84 1.73
N SER A 440 -40.27 -15.07 2.53
CA SER A 440 -39.02 -15.54 3.17
C SER A 440 -39.27 -16.44 4.40
N VAL A 441 -40.46 -16.39 5.01
CA VAL A 441 -40.84 -17.24 6.14
C VAL A 441 -40.75 -18.72 5.77
N GLU A 442 -41.16 -19.11 4.57
CA GLU A 442 -41.03 -20.51 4.12
C GLU A 442 -39.57 -20.96 4.10
N ASN A 443 -38.66 -20.13 3.58
CA ASN A 443 -37.23 -20.44 3.51
C ASN A 443 -36.58 -20.51 4.89
N VAL A 444 -36.95 -19.61 5.81
CA VAL A 444 -36.47 -19.63 7.20
C VAL A 444 -37.00 -20.86 7.93
N ILE A 445 -38.29 -21.19 7.79
CA ILE A 445 -38.88 -22.39 8.38
C ILE A 445 -38.20 -23.64 7.80
N ARG A 446 -38.01 -23.74 6.48
CA ARG A 446 -37.29 -24.85 5.86
C ARG A 446 -35.86 -24.97 6.34
N GLN A 447 -35.10 -23.87 6.41
CA GLN A 447 -33.71 -23.90 6.89
C GLN A 447 -33.63 -24.26 8.38
N THR A 448 -34.51 -23.70 9.21
CA THR A 448 -34.58 -24.02 10.63
C THR A 448 -35.01 -25.47 10.84
N PHE A 449 -36.01 -25.97 10.12
CA PHE A 449 -36.47 -27.36 10.20
C PHE A 449 -35.44 -28.34 9.65
N HIS A 450 -34.74 -28.00 8.56
CA HIS A 450 -33.65 -28.80 8.01
C HIS A 450 -32.43 -28.82 8.95
N SER A 451 -32.13 -27.71 9.63
CA SER A 451 -31.10 -27.61 10.66
C SER A 451 -31.46 -28.44 11.90
N LEU A 452 -32.71 -28.32 12.38
CA LEU A 452 -33.24 -29.12 13.49
C LEU A 452 -33.23 -30.62 13.17
N MET A 453 -33.72 -31.00 11.99
CA MET A 453 -33.75 -32.40 11.54
C MET A 453 -32.35 -32.99 11.35
N ARG A 454 -31.37 -32.20 10.90
CA ARG A 454 -29.95 -32.63 10.90
C ARG A 454 -29.42 -32.86 12.31
N LYS A 455 -29.75 -31.98 13.25
CA LYS A 455 -29.37 -32.09 14.67
C LYS A 455 -30.00 -33.31 15.35
N PHE A 456 -31.28 -33.59 15.08
CA PHE A 456 -31.99 -34.79 15.57
C PHE A 456 -31.51 -36.10 14.92
N ARG A 457 -31.02 -36.06 13.68
CA ARG A 457 -30.43 -37.22 12.99
C ARG A 457 -28.93 -37.43 13.27
N GLY A 458 -28.35 -36.70 14.23
CA GLY A 458 -26.94 -36.85 14.62
C GLY A 458 -25.92 -36.36 13.58
N LEU A 459 -26.36 -35.69 12.51
CA LEU A 459 -25.47 -35.14 11.49
C LEU A 459 -24.96 -33.78 11.96
N ARG A 460 -23.74 -33.74 12.51
CA ARG A 460 -23.05 -32.50 12.92
C ARG A 460 -23.06 -31.47 11.77
N LEU A 461 -23.10 -30.19 12.16
CA LEU A 461 -22.99 -29.05 11.25
C LEU A 461 -21.70 -29.16 10.41
N PRO A 462 -21.65 -28.63 9.17
CA PRO A 462 -20.40 -28.52 8.44
C PRO A 462 -19.39 -27.74 9.30
N GLN A 463 -18.18 -28.26 9.42
CA GLN A 463 -17.02 -27.80 10.22
C GLN A 463 -16.64 -26.31 10.14
N ARG A 464 -17.31 -25.50 9.32
CA ARG A 464 -16.94 -24.10 9.07
C ARG A 464 -17.32 -23.14 10.22
N PHE A 465 -18.08 -23.59 11.21
CA PHE A 465 -18.59 -22.74 12.29
C PHE A 465 -18.38 -23.32 13.70
N ASP A 466 -17.43 -24.24 13.88
CA ASP A 466 -17.02 -24.71 15.21
C ASP A 466 -15.62 -24.14 15.48
N ASP A 467 -15.56 -22.99 16.13
CA ASP A 467 -14.36 -22.23 16.48
C ASP A 467 -13.79 -22.61 17.86
N GLY A 468 -14.25 -23.72 18.44
CA GLY A 468 -13.73 -24.28 19.68
C GLY A 468 -13.12 -25.66 19.49
N SER A 469 -11.79 -25.74 19.55
CA SER A 469 -10.97 -26.96 19.68
C SER A 469 -10.86 -27.89 18.45
N GLY A 470 -9.69 -27.87 17.81
CA GLY A 470 -9.30 -28.90 16.86
C GLY A 470 -8.17 -28.44 15.93
N GLY A 471 -6.92 -28.73 16.29
CA GLY A 471 -5.85 -28.80 15.29
C GLY A 471 -6.20 -29.86 14.24
N PRO A 472 -5.62 -29.80 13.03
CA PRO A 472 -5.90 -30.77 11.98
C PRO A 472 -5.61 -32.19 12.48
N ASP A 473 -6.63 -33.04 12.48
CA ASP A 473 -6.54 -34.43 12.89
C ASP A 473 -5.86 -35.26 11.79
N HIS A 474 -4.56 -35.47 11.95
CA HIS A 474 -3.74 -36.26 11.03
C HIS A 474 -3.86 -37.78 11.27
N THR A 475 -4.73 -38.24 12.17
CA THR A 475 -4.85 -39.68 12.48
C THR A 475 -5.56 -40.50 11.40
N SER A 476 -6.19 -39.85 10.41
CA SER A 476 -6.90 -40.53 9.31
C SER A 476 -6.02 -40.93 8.11
N MET A 477 -4.70 -40.72 8.17
CA MET A 477 -3.78 -41.05 7.06
C MET A 477 -2.92 -42.30 7.33
N THR A 478 -3.19 -43.01 8.42
CA THR A 478 -2.48 -44.24 8.80
C THR A 478 -3.48 -45.35 9.11
N HIS A 479 -3.14 -46.60 8.78
CA HIS A 479 -3.88 -47.76 9.28
C HIS A 479 -3.94 -47.74 10.82
N PRO A 480 -4.88 -48.47 11.45
CA PRO A 480 -4.90 -48.67 12.91
C PRO A 480 -3.60 -49.25 13.50
N SER A 481 -2.72 -49.80 12.65
CA SER A 481 -1.38 -50.29 12.96
C SER A 481 -0.27 -49.21 12.90
N GLY A 482 -0.57 -47.98 12.47
CA GLY A 482 0.36 -46.84 12.43
C GLY A 482 1.18 -46.68 11.14
N GLN A 483 0.91 -47.44 10.08
CA GLN A 483 1.58 -47.26 8.77
C GLN A 483 0.79 -46.36 7.80
N PRO A 484 1.44 -45.58 6.92
CA PRO A 484 0.76 -44.70 5.95
C PRO A 484 0.00 -45.51 4.89
N MET A 485 -1.24 -45.09 4.56
CA MET A 485 -2.06 -45.73 3.53
C MET A 485 -1.64 -45.29 2.12
N THR A 486 -1.75 -46.18 1.13
CA THR A 486 -1.51 -45.86 -0.28
C THR A 486 -2.73 -45.17 -0.93
N ALA A 487 -2.53 -44.54 -2.08
CA ALA A 487 -3.58 -43.74 -2.74
C ALA A 487 -4.76 -44.58 -3.25
N GLU A 488 -4.53 -45.84 -3.60
CA GLU A 488 -5.55 -46.77 -4.10
C GLU A 488 -6.47 -47.26 -2.97
N GLU A 489 -5.92 -47.49 -1.77
CA GLU A 489 -6.65 -47.90 -0.55
C GLU A 489 -7.58 -46.82 0.02
N LYS A 490 -7.50 -45.58 -0.50
CA LYS A 490 -8.38 -44.47 -0.11
C LYS A 490 -9.60 -44.31 -1.03
N SER A 491 -9.61 -45.02 -2.16
CA SER A 491 -10.63 -44.85 -3.21
C SER A 491 -11.79 -45.85 -3.17
N GLU A 492 -11.68 -46.89 -2.33
CA GLU A 492 -12.78 -47.77 -1.90
C GLU A 492 -13.30 -47.33 -0.52
#